data_AF-A0A1E9A1D0-F1
#
_entry.id   AF-A0A1E9A1D0-F1
#
_cell.length_a   1.000
_cell.length_b   1.000
_cell.length_c   1.000
_cell.angle_alpha   90.00
_cell.angle_beta   90.00
_cell.angle_gamma   90.00
#
_symmetry.space_group_name_H-M   'P 1'
#
loop_
_entity.id
_entity.type
_entity.pdbx_description
1 polymer ?
#
loop_
_entity_poly.entity_id
_entity_poly.type
_entity_poly.pdbx_seq_one_letter_code
_entity_poly.pdbx_strand_id
1 'polypeptide(L)'
;MSIEVIKNILEKVSTGQSWSLKIIKINTSKKNGLEYIAREIELKPKGRLTEHINSLASKYLEEQDSGLSQYRECKPYDGTADAQVIYKLENSSELIETNYGLFLTALASPDVEINPLELKAKASVIEGIIKIENEEVAVKFISMQNPVTTLNNKFCWINDKFTEISDKVLTLRNSIDVIVFRENVYMLNLAGEKLFDMERAYQKICKSKVALIQEKNIIEGFGTFKKCATTGHNPRKFVSFNDYYLNKLTNVKNRKKIAKKFNIKLTDDRNLFDANEEGVPDKIVKLLCQKGMVDPFDDSPMEVSGTRKWI
;
A
#
# COMPACT_ATOMS: atom_id res chain seq x y z
N MET A 1 5.15 15.60 -8.07
CA MET A 1 4.37 14.63 -8.87
C MET A 1 3.11 14.35 -8.10
N SER A 2 1.95 14.58 -8.70
CA SER A 2 0.87 15.15 -7.90
C SER A 2 -0.48 14.52 -8.17
N ILE A 3 -1.39 14.79 -7.25
CA ILE A 3 -2.80 14.33 -7.26
C ILE A 3 -3.48 14.66 -8.60
N GLU A 4 -2.99 15.68 -9.32
CA GLU A 4 -3.40 16.06 -10.68
C GLU A 4 -3.34 14.92 -11.69
N VAL A 5 -2.40 13.98 -11.59
CA VAL A 5 -2.37 12.82 -12.50
C VAL A 5 -3.61 11.96 -12.30
N ILE A 6 -3.97 11.70 -11.04
CA ILE A 6 -5.16 10.91 -10.70
C ILE A 6 -6.43 11.67 -11.07
N LYS A 7 -6.45 12.98 -10.84
CA LYS A 7 -7.54 13.86 -11.29
C LYS A 7 -7.75 13.75 -12.80
N ASN A 8 -6.68 13.87 -13.60
CA ASN A 8 -6.74 13.74 -15.05
C ASN A 8 -7.27 12.34 -15.48
N ILE A 9 -6.81 11.26 -14.84
CA ILE A 9 -7.32 9.91 -15.11
C ILE A 9 -8.84 9.86 -14.90
N LEU A 10 -9.33 10.37 -13.76
CA LEU A 10 -10.75 10.36 -13.42
C LEU A 10 -11.58 11.24 -14.36
N GLU A 11 -11.08 12.43 -14.75
CA GLU A 11 -11.73 13.31 -15.71
C GLU A 11 -11.90 12.66 -17.09
N LYS A 12 -11.00 11.74 -17.46
CA LYS A 12 -11.02 11.02 -18.75
C LYS A 12 -11.79 9.70 -18.71
N VAL A 13 -12.32 9.26 -17.57
CA VAL A 13 -13.14 8.04 -17.47
C VAL A 13 -14.34 8.06 -18.43
N SER A 14 -14.94 9.23 -18.65
CA SER A 14 -16.08 9.41 -19.58
C SER A 14 -15.74 9.09 -21.04
N THR A 15 -14.47 9.18 -21.42
CA THR A 15 -13.97 8.77 -22.74
C THR A 15 -13.74 7.27 -22.86
N GLY A 16 -13.87 6.55 -21.75
CA GLY A 16 -13.43 5.18 -21.62
C GLY A 16 -14.28 4.16 -22.36
N GLN A 17 -13.61 3.15 -22.90
CA GLN A 17 -14.21 2.06 -23.66
C GLN A 17 -13.76 0.71 -23.12
N SER A 18 -14.45 -0.35 -23.54
CA SER A 18 -14.11 -1.74 -23.21
C SER A 18 -14.02 -2.01 -21.71
N TRP A 19 -14.91 -1.40 -20.94
CA TRP A 19 -15.00 -1.62 -19.49
C TRP A 19 -15.38 -3.07 -19.21
N SER A 20 -14.57 -3.74 -18.38
CA SER A 20 -14.83 -5.07 -17.86
C SER A 20 -14.74 -5.07 -16.33
N LEU A 21 -15.52 -5.96 -15.70
CA LEU A 21 -15.53 -6.16 -14.25
C LEU A 21 -15.03 -7.56 -13.94
N LYS A 22 -14.00 -7.65 -13.10
CA LYS A 22 -13.47 -8.91 -12.58
C LYS A 22 -13.52 -8.90 -11.06
N ILE A 23 -13.87 -10.04 -10.46
CA ILE A 23 -13.73 -10.27 -9.02
C ILE A 23 -12.53 -11.17 -8.79
N ILE A 24 -11.80 -10.94 -7.69
CA ILE A 24 -10.51 -11.57 -7.47
C ILE A 24 -10.48 -12.24 -6.10
N LYS A 25 -10.14 -13.53 -6.10
CA LYS A 25 -9.69 -14.25 -4.91
C LYS A 25 -8.19 -14.02 -4.75
N ILE A 26 -7.79 -13.73 -3.52
CA ILE A 26 -6.39 -13.57 -3.14
C ILE A 26 -6.07 -14.66 -2.13
N ASN A 27 -5.22 -15.61 -2.51
CA ASN A 27 -4.77 -16.70 -1.65
C ASN A 27 -3.33 -16.44 -1.23
N THR A 28 -3.07 -16.41 0.07
CA THR A 28 -1.71 -16.37 0.62
C THR A 28 -1.41 -17.66 1.35
N SER A 29 -0.27 -18.28 1.06
CA SER A 29 0.20 -19.46 1.79
C SER A 29 1.70 -19.38 2.06
N LYS A 30 2.18 -20.05 3.11
CA LYS A 30 3.62 -20.09 3.39
C LYS A 30 4.39 -20.88 2.33
N LYS A 31 3.78 -21.92 1.76
CA LYS A 31 4.40 -22.86 0.82
C LYS A 31 4.41 -22.35 -0.63
N ASN A 32 3.28 -21.84 -1.11
CA ASN A 32 3.09 -21.49 -2.52
C ASN A 32 3.14 -19.98 -2.78
N GLY A 33 3.33 -19.16 -1.74
CA GLY A 33 3.35 -17.71 -1.86
C GLY A 33 1.93 -17.13 -2.08
N LEU A 34 1.87 -16.10 -2.92
CA LEU A 34 0.65 -15.39 -3.28
C LEU A 34 0.11 -15.93 -4.60
N GLU A 35 -1.19 -16.12 -4.68
CA GLU A 35 -1.89 -16.57 -5.88
C GLU A 35 -3.18 -15.75 -6.05
N TYR A 36 -3.50 -15.44 -7.29
CA TYR A 36 -4.73 -14.75 -7.68
C TYR A 36 -5.57 -15.64 -8.57
N ILE A 37 -6.88 -15.64 -8.32
CA ILE A 37 -7.85 -16.22 -9.24
C ILE A 37 -8.85 -15.12 -9.57
N ALA A 38 -8.93 -14.74 -10.85
CA ALA A 38 -9.89 -13.76 -11.32
C ALA A 38 -11.11 -14.46 -11.94
N ARG A 39 -12.29 -13.87 -11.79
CA ARG A 39 -13.52 -14.27 -12.47
C ARG A 39 -14.15 -13.04 -13.08
N GLU A 40 -14.35 -13.05 -14.40
CA GLU A 40 -15.04 -11.98 -15.10
C GLU A 40 -16.55 -12.04 -14.87
N ILE A 41 -17.17 -10.87 -14.73
CA ILE A 41 -18.58 -10.71 -14.39
C ILE A 41 -19.29 -9.91 -15.48
N GLU A 42 -20.33 -10.50 -16.05
CA GLU A 42 -21.26 -9.80 -16.92
C GLU A 42 -22.39 -9.18 -16.10
N LEU A 43 -22.70 -7.91 -16.36
CA LEU A 43 -23.80 -7.19 -15.74
C LEU A 43 -24.91 -6.91 -16.74
N LYS A 44 -26.16 -6.98 -16.27
CA LYS A 44 -27.34 -6.54 -17.02
C LYS A 44 -28.04 -5.41 -16.24
N PRO A 45 -28.57 -4.39 -16.93
CA PRO A 45 -28.52 -4.16 -18.38
C PRO A 45 -27.12 -3.79 -18.89
N LYS A 46 -26.91 -3.92 -20.22
CA LYS A 46 -25.69 -3.42 -20.87
C LYS A 46 -25.52 -1.93 -20.58
N GLY A 47 -24.28 -1.49 -20.37
CA GLY A 47 -23.96 -0.09 -20.02
C GLY A 47 -23.95 0.20 -18.52
N ARG A 48 -24.52 -0.66 -17.66
CA ARG A 48 -24.56 -0.44 -16.21
C ARG A 48 -23.19 -0.25 -15.57
N LEU A 49 -22.15 -0.95 -16.07
CA LEU A 49 -20.78 -0.78 -15.60
C LEU A 49 -20.20 0.58 -15.99
N THR A 50 -20.45 1.03 -17.21
CA THR A 50 -20.05 2.37 -17.70
C THR A 50 -20.70 3.47 -16.86
N GLU A 51 -21.98 3.35 -16.54
CA GLU A 51 -22.66 4.29 -15.63
C GLU A 51 -22.02 4.31 -14.25
N HIS A 52 -21.71 3.11 -13.72
CA HIS A 52 -21.08 2.97 -12.40
C HIS A 52 -19.71 3.65 -12.34
N ILE A 53 -18.83 3.39 -13.31
CA ILE A 53 -17.47 3.94 -13.28
C ILE A 53 -17.47 5.47 -13.48
N ASN A 54 -18.40 6.01 -14.27
CA ASN A 54 -18.59 7.46 -14.38
C ASN A 54 -19.08 8.07 -13.06
N SER A 55 -20.07 7.45 -12.42
CA SER A 55 -20.53 7.89 -11.09
C SER A 55 -19.41 7.82 -10.04
N LEU A 56 -18.58 6.78 -10.09
CA LEU A 56 -17.41 6.64 -9.22
C LEU A 56 -16.39 7.74 -9.49
N ALA A 57 -16.12 8.08 -10.75
CA ALA A 57 -15.20 9.17 -11.09
C ALA A 57 -15.73 10.53 -10.62
N SER A 58 -17.00 10.86 -10.88
CA SER A 58 -17.65 12.08 -10.39
C SER A 58 -17.56 12.21 -8.89
N LYS A 59 -17.85 11.13 -8.14
CA LYS A 59 -17.70 11.11 -6.68
C LYS A 59 -16.31 11.59 -6.24
N TYR A 60 -15.25 11.06 -6.85
CA TYR A 60 -13.88 11.42 -6.46
C TYR A 60 -13.47 12.83 -6.91
N LEU A 61 -14.11 13.38 -7.95
CA LEU A 61 -13.84 14.74 -8.44
C LEU A 61 -14.62 15.82 -7.69
N GLU A 62 -15.83 15.50 -7.22
CA GLU A 62 -16.81 16.49 -6.72
C GLU A 62 -16.95 16.50 -5.18
N GLU A 63 -16.78 15.36 -4.50
CA GLU A 63 -17.01 15.27 -3.05
C GLU A 63 -15.81 15.76 -2.24
N GLN A 64 -16.06 16.67 -1.28
CA GLN A 64 -14.99 17.26 -0.46
C GLN A 64 -14.36 16.28 0.54
N ASP A 65 -15.19 15.51 1.27
CA ASP A 65 -14.74 14.67 2.39
C ASP A 65 -14.39 13.23 1.99
N SER A 66 -14.88 12.77 0.83
CA SER A 66 -14.71 11.41 0.34
C SER A 66 -14.13 11.31 -1.08
N GLY A 67 -13.83 12.45 -1.71
CA GLY A 67 -13.15 12.54 -3.00
C GLY A 67 -11.66 12.85 -2.89
N LEU A 68 -11.06 13.39 -3.95
CA LEU A 68 -9.62 13.63 -4.03
C LEU A 68 -9.11 14.75 -3.11
N SER A 69 -9.98 15.70 -2.74
CA SER A 69 -9.62 16.83 -1.86
C SER A 69 -9.21 16.42 -0.45
N GLN A 70 -9.55 15.20 -0.01
CA GLN A 70 -9.10 14.69 1.29
C GLN A 70 -7.58 14.43 1.33
N TYR A 71 -6.95 14.26 0.16
CA TYR A 71 -5.53 13.97 0.05
C TYR A 71 -4.71 15.26 -0.05
N ARG A 72 -3.66 15.35 0.77
CA ARG A 72 -2.76 16.51 0.83
C ARG A 72 -1.59 16.38 -0.14
N GLU A 73 -1.15 15.15 -0.39
CA GLU A 73 0.00 14.87 -1.24
C GLU A 73 -0.11 13.51 -1.94
N CYS A 74 0.65 13.39 -3.03
CA CYS A 74 0.97 12.11 -3.65
C CYS A 74 2.50 11.97 -3.67
N LYS A 75 3.03 10.87 -3.15
CA LYS A 75 4.48 10.66 -3.05
C LYS A 75 4.89 9.21 -3.25
N PRO A 76 6.17 8.93 -3.57
CA PRO A 76 6.70 7.57 -3.60
C PRO A 76 6.45 6.85 -2.26
N TYR A 77 6.14 5.58 -2.32
CA TYR A 77 5.93 4.77 -1.13
C TYR A 77 7.23 4.58 -0.35
N ASP A 78 7.23 4.97 0.92
CA ASP A 78 8.39 5.00 1.81
C ASP A 78 8.15 4.22 3.12
N GLY A 79 7.09 3.40 3.13
CA GLY A 79 6.66 2.66 4.31
C GLY A 79 5.84 3.47 5.32
N THR A 80 5.51 4.75 5.10
CA THR A 80 4.59 5.47 6.01
C THR A 80 3.12 5.08 5.79
N ALA A 81 2.28 5.41 6.78
CA ALA A 81 0.89 4.99 6.88
C ALA A 81 -0.06 6.17 7.13
N ASP A 82 0.11 7.25 6.36
CA ASP A 82 -0.75 8.44 6.42
C ASP A 82 -2.00 8.26 5.52
N ALA A 83 -3.19 8.50 6.09
CA ALA A 83 -4.48 8.36 5.39
C ALA A 83 -4.75 9.49 4.38
N GLN A 84 -4.10 10.64 4.52
CA GLN A 84 -4.26 11.80 3.63
C GLN A 84 -3.19 11.84 2.53
N VAL A 85 -2.50 10.72 2.31
CA VAL A 85 -1.43 10.62 1.32
C VAL A 85 -1.73 9.49 0.35
N ILE A 86 -1.64 9.79 -0.94
CA ILE A 86 -1.66 8.77 -1.98
C ILE A 86 -0.24 8.29 -2.23
N TYR A 87 -0.02 7.00 -2.03
CA TYR A 87 1.30 6.41 -2.24
C TYR A 87 1.45 5.87 -3.65
N LYS A 88 2.57 6.21 -4.28
CA LYS A 88 2.94 5.75 -5.63
C LYS A 88 4.01 4.67 -5.54
N LEU A 89 3.81 3.59 -6.29
CA LEU A 89 4.82 2.56 -6.55
C LEU A 89 4.97 2.38 -8.06
N GLU A 90 6.19 2.13 -8.51
CA GLU A 90 6.41 1.57 -9.85
C GLU A 90 6.13 0.08 -9.80
N ASN A 91 5.55 -0.46 -10.87
CA ASN A 91 5.24 -1.88 -10.97
C ASN A 91 6.49 -2.78 -10.98
N SER A 92 7.66 -2.22 -11.26
CA SER A 92 8.99 -2.85 -11.17
C SER A 92 9.61 -2.78 -9.76
N SER A 93 8.93 -2.18 -8.78
CA SER A 93 9.44 -2.09 -7.41
C SER A 93 9.59 -3.49 -6.81
N GLU A 94 10.71 -3.76 -6.14
CA GLU A 94 10.96 -5.03 -5.41
C GLU A 94 9.86 -5.39 -4.39
N LEU A 95 9.04 -4.41 -4.01
CA LEU A 95 7.91 -4.59 -3.12
C LEU A 95 6.73 -5.33 -3.77
N ILE A 96 6.52 -5.14 -5.08
CA ILE A 96 5.32 -5.62 -5.75
C ILE A 96 5.60 -6.35 -7.07
N GLU A 97 6.76 -6.20 -7.71
CA GLU A 97 7.05 -6.68 -9.07
C GLU A 97 6.58 -8.12 -9.33
N THR A 98 7.01 -9.07 -8.50
CA THR A 98 6.62 -10.48 -8.63
C THR A 98 5.10 -10.66 -8.50
N ASN A 99 4.50 -10.04 -7.48
CA ASN A 99 3.08 -10.20 -7.16
C ASN A 99 2.19 -9.44 -8.14
N TYR A 100 2.65 -8.33 -8.68
CA TYR A 100 2.00 -7.58 -9.74
C TYR A 100 1.98 -8.38 -11.05
N GLY A 101 3.07 -9.07 -11.39
CA GLY A 101 3.10 -10.00 -12.51
C GLY A 101 2.06 -11.12 -12.38
N LEU A 102 1.99 -11.76 -11.21
CA LEU A 102 0.97 -12.79 -10.92
C LEU A 102 -0.46 -12.24 -11.01
N PHE A 103 -0.67 -11.01 -10.53
CA PHE A 103 -1.95 -10.32 -10.61
C PHE A 103 -2.37 -10.07 -12.07
N LEU A 104 -1.47 -9.59 -12.92
CA LEU A 104 -1.74 -9.38 -14.34
C LEU A 104 -2.04 -10.69 -15.07
N THR A 105 -1.30 -11.76 -14.79
CA THR A 105 -1.56 -13.09 -15.37
C THR A 105 -2.97 -13.57 -15.04
N ALA A 106 -3.40 -13.44 -13.79
CA ALA A 106 -4.75 -13.84 -13.38
C ALA A 106 -5.83 -13.00 -14.08
N LEU A 107 -5.60 -11.69 -14.25
CA LEU A 107 -6.54 -10.82 -14.97
C LEU A 107 -6.63 -11.13 -16.47
N ALA A 108 -5.53 -11.53 -17.10
CA ALA A 108 -5.47 -11.85 -18.52
C ALA A 108 -6.11 -13.20 -18.86
N SER A 109 -6.22 -14.10 -17.89
CA SER A 109 -6.84 -15.43 -18.05
C SER A 109 -7.82 -15.70 -16.92
N PRO A 110 -8.96 -14.99 -16.88
CA PRO A 110 -9.96 -15.20 -15.84
C PRO A 110 -10.55 -16.61 -15.94
N ASP A 111 -10.78 -17.22 -14.79
CA ASP A 111 -11.50 -18.49 -14.69
C ASP A 111 -12.93 -18.28 -15.19
N VAL A 112 -13.43 -19.18 -16.03
CA VAL A 112 -14.78 -19.11 -16.59
C VAL A 112 -15.73 -20.16 -16.02
N GLU A 113 -15.18 -21.19 -15.36
CA GLU A 113 -15.93 -22.34 -14.85
C GLU A 113 -16.39 -22.13 -13.41
N ILE A 114 -15.60 -21.39 -12.62
CA ILE A 114 -15.94 -21.12 -11.21
C ILE A 114 -17.20 -20.26 -11.10
N ASN A 115 -18.12 -20.71 -10.25
CA ASN A 115 -19.26 -19.92 -9.81
C ASN A 115 -18.76 -18.63 -9.10
N PRO A 116 -19.06 -17.42 -9.60
CA PRO A 116 -18.58 -16.18 -9.01
C PRO A 116 -19.02 -16.00 -7.55
N LEU A 117 -20.16 -16.58 -7.14
CA LEU A 117 -20.67 -16.47 -5.77
C LEU A 117 -19.91 -17.37 -4.77
N GLU A 118 -19.12 -18.32 -5.25
CA GLU A 118 -18.37 -19.29 -4.45
C GLU A 118 -16.87 -18.99 -4.39
N LEU A 119 -16.37 -18.12 -5.27
CA LEU A 119 -14.94 -17.77 -5.41
C LEU A 119 -14.30 -17.24 -4.11
N LYS A 120 -15.10 -16.78 -3.13
CA LYS A 120 -14.63 -16.11 -1.89
C LYS A 120 -13.72 -14.92 -2.23
N ALA A 121 -14.17 -14.10 -3.18
CA ALA A 121 -13.45 -12.93 -3.64
C ALA A 121 -13.09 -11.98 -2.48
N LYS A 122 -11.96 -11.30 -2.62
CA LYS A 122 -11.44 -10.31 -1.68
C LYS A 122 -11.42 -8.91 -2.28
N ALA A 123 -11.49 -8.81 -3.61
CA ALA A 123 -11.44 -7.55 -4.33
C ALA A 123 -12.26 -7.62 -5.62
N SER A 124 -12.52 -6.44 -6.19
CA SER A 124 -13.03 -6.28 -7.56
C SER A 124 -12.13 -5.32 -8.34
N VAL A 125 -12.02 -5.55 -9.64
CA VAL A 125 -11.25 -4.74 -10.59
C VAL A 125 -12.18 -4.32 -11.72
N ILE A 126 -12.25 -3.01 -11.95
CA ILE A 126 -12.82 -2.44 -13.16
C ILE A 126 -11.65 -2.02 -14.04
N GLU A 127 -11.53 -2.58 -15.22
CA GLU A 127 -10.49 -2.21 -16.18
C GLU A 127 -11.08 -1.78 -17.51
N GLY A 128 -10.41 -0.85 -18.18
CA GLY A 128 -10.83 -0.32 -19.46
C GLY A 128 -9.73 0.53 -20.09
N ILE A 129 -10.06 1.15 -21.21
CA ILE A 129 -9.14 1.98 -21.99
C ILE A 129 -9.70 3.40 -22.02
N ILE A 130 -8.91 4.39 -21.58
CA ILE A 130 -9.28 5.81 -21.59
C ILE A 130 -8.40 6.60 -22.55
N LYS A 131 -8.87 7.78 -23.00
CA LYS A 131 -8.10 8.66 -23.89
C LYS A 131 -7.44 9.79 -23.10
N ILE A 132 -6.12 9.80 -23.06
CA ILE A 132 -5.30 10.86 -22.47
C ILE A 132 -4.37 11.38 -23.55
N GLU A 133 -4.40 12.68 -23.84
CA GLU A 133 -3.53 13.32 -24.86
C GLU A 133 -3.62 12.65 -26.25
N ASN A 134 -4.83 12.18 -26.61
CA ASN A 134 -5.12 11.38 -27.82
C ASN A 134 -4.49 9.98 -27.88
N GLU A 135 -3.86 9.52 -26.79
CA GLU A 135 -3.40 8.14 -26.64
C GLU A 135 -4.44 7.30 -25.91
N GLU A 136 -4.62 6.06 -26.37
CA GLU A 136 -5.42 5.05 -25.69
C GLU A 136 -4.58 4.35 -24.63
N VAL A 137 -4.96 4.54 -23.36
CA VAL A 137 -4.19 4.04 -22.22
C VAL A 137 -5.07 3.15 -21.35
N ALA A 138 -4.56 1.97 -21.01
CA ALA A 138 -5.23 1.07 -20.10
C ALA A 138 -5.19 1.59 -18.66
N VAL A 139 -6.33 1.51 -17.98
CA VAL A 139 -6.47 1.88 -16.56
C VAL A 139 -7.19 0.76 -15.81
N LYS A 140 -6.82 0.56 -14.55
CA LYS A 140 -7.51 -0.37 -13.64
C LYS A 140 -7.87 0.35 -12.34
N PHE A 141 -9.11 0.21 -11.92
CA PHE A 141 -9.63 0.68 -10.63
C PHE A 141 -9.94 -0.54 -9.76
N ILE A 142 -9.28 -0.64 -8.61
CA ILE A 142 -9.39 -1.79 -7.73
C ILE A 142 -10.04 -1.38 -6.42
N SER A 143 -11.04 -2.15 -5.99
CA SER A 143 -11.57 -2.09 -4.64
C SER A 143 -11.22 -3.36 -3.86
N MET A 144 -10.59 -3.21 -2.70
CA MET A 144 -10.14 -4.25 -1.78
C MET A 144 -11.21 -4.62 -0.76
N GLN A 145 -12.46 -4.70 -1.22
CA GLN A 145 -13.60 -5.16 -0.44
C GLN A 145 -14.22 -6.36 -1.13
N ASN A 146 -14.67 -7.34 -0.36
CA ASN A 146 -15.36 -8.52 -0.91
C ASN A 146 -16.60 -8.06 -1.71
N PRO A 147 -16.65 -8.25 -3.04
CA PRO A 147 -17.77 -7.81 -3.85
C PRO A 147 -19.00 -8.72 -3.72
N VAL A 148 -18.86 -9.91 -3.14
CA VAL A 148 -19.97 -10.87 -2.98
C VAL A 148 -20.33 -11.02 -1.50
N THR A 149 -21.55 -10.64 -1.14
CA THR A 149 -22.00 -10.63 0.26
C THR A 149 -23.40 -11.21 0.40
N THR A 150 -23.70 -11.81 1.55
CA THR A 150 -25.07 -12.13 1.94
C THR A 150 -25.69 -10.91 2.63
N LEU A 151 -26.93 -10.57 2.26
CA LEU A 151 -27.65 -9.43 2.82
C LEU A 151 -28.60 -9.89 3.95
N ASN A 152 -28.03 -10.26 5.10
CA ASN A 152 -28.82 -10.71 6.25
C ASN A 152 -29.87 -9.67 6.67
N ASN A 153 -31.10 -10.11 6.94
CA ASN A 153 -32.23 -9.25 7.34
C ASN A 153 -32.55 -8.13 6.33
N LYS A 154 -32.31 -8.36 5.02
CA LYS A 154 -32.70 -7.44 3.95
C LYS A 154 -33.79 -8.07 3.09
N PHE A 155 -34.77 -7.25 2.73
CA PHE A 155 -35.92 -7.66 1.94
C PHE A 155 -36.00 -6.81 0.68
N CYS A 156 -36.35 -7.43 -0.44
CA CYS A 156 -36.63 -6.78 -1.71
C CYS A 156 -38.14 -6.70 -1.95
N TRP A 157 -38.62 -5.59 -2.51
CA TRP A 157 -40.02 -5.45 -2.90
C TRP A 157 -40.23 -6.12 -4.26
N ILE A 158 -40.91 -7.26 -4.27
CA ILE A 158 -41.22 -8.04 -5.48
C ILE A 158 -42.69 -8.48 -5.38
N ASN A 159 -43.48 -8.22 -6.43
CA ASN A 159 -44.88 -8.64 -6.52
C ASN A 159 -45.72 -8.23 -5.30
N ASP A 160 -45.65 -6.95 -4.94
CA ASP A 160 -46.37 -6.34 -3.80
C ASP A 160 -46.09 -6.93 -2.42
N LYS A 161 -44.93 -7.60 -2.25
CA LYS A 161 -44.47 -8.14 -0.98
C LYS A 161 -42.98 -7.93 -0.79
N PHE A 162 -42.57 -7.81 0.47
CA PHE A 162 -41.17 -7.85 0.85
C PHE A 162 -40.72 -9.30 0.96
N THR A 163 -39.79 -9.71 0.10
CA THR A 163 -39.19 -11.05 0.10
C THR A 163 -37.75 -10.95 0.59
N GLU A 164 -37.36 -11.82 1.53
CA GLU A 164 -35.99 -11.83 2.04
C GLU A 164 -34.98 -12.17 0.94
N ILE A 165 -33.85 -11.47 0.94
CA ILE A 165 -32.73 -11.75 0.03
C ILE A 165 -31.84 -12.79 0.71
N SER A 166 -32.18 -14.07 0.55
CA SER A 166 -31.42 -15.18 1.13
C SER A 166 -30.13 -15.50 0.38
N ASP A 167 -30.08 -15.20 -0.91
CA ASP A 167 -28.93 -15.50 -1.76
C ASP A 167 -27.81 -14.46 -1.61
N LYS A 168 -26.59 -14.87 -1.99
CA LYS A 168 -25.47 -13.95 -2.12
C LYS A 168 -25.71 -12.98 -3.26
N VAL A 169 -25.40 -11.71 -3.02
CA VAL A 169 -25.48 -10.65 -4.03
C VAL A 169 -24.09 -10.13 -4.37
N LEU A 170 -23.98 -9.64 -5.60
CA LEU A 170 -22.83 -8.85 -6.04
C LEU A 170 -23.07 -7.37 -5.74
N THR A 171 -22.08 -6.72 -5.13
CA THR A 171 -22.06 -5.29 -4.87
C THR A 171 -20.98 -4.63 -5.73
N LEU A 172 -21.38 -3.64 -6.54
CA LEU A 172 -20.43 -2.71 -7.14
C LEU A 172 -19.99 -1.71 -6.09
N ARG A 173 -18.69 -1.70 -5.78
CA ARG A 173 -18.13 -0.84 -4.73
C ARG A 173 -18.03 0.60 -5.22
N ASN A 174 -18.41 1.55 -4.35
CA ASN A 174 -18.33 2.99 -4.58
C ASN A 174 -17.03 3.59 -4.01
N SER A 175 -15.93 2.83 -4.05
CA SER A 175 -14.63 3.24 -3.54
C SER A 175 -13.51 2.65 -4.40
N ILE A 176 -12.43 3.40 -4.53
CA ILE A 176 -11.20 3.01 -5.20
C ILE A 176 -10.11 2.96 -4.13
N ASP A 177 -9.50 1.79 -3.98
CA ASP A 177 -8.39 1.57 -3.03
C ASP A 177 -7.04 1.65 -3.77
N VAL A 178 -6.99 1.18 -5.01
CA VAL A 178 -5.79 1.22 -5.88
C VAL A 178 -6.18 1.61 -7.31
N ILE A 179 -5.35 2.46 -7.93
CA ILE A 179 -5.41 2.76 -9.37
C ILE A 179 -4.11 2.26 -10.01
N VAL A 180 -4.22 1.50 -11.09
CA VAL A 180 -3.08 1.14 -11.92
C VAL A 180 -3.18 1.92 -13.23
N PHE A 181 -2.14 2.68 -13.53
CA PHE A 181 -2.06 3.51 -14.72
C PHE A 181 -0.62 3.54 -15.23
N ARG A 182 -0.44 3.12 -16.49
CA ARG A 182 0.89 2.88 -17.10
C ARG A 182 1.74 1.98 -16.18
N GLU A 183 3.00 2.33 -15.92
CA GLU A 183 3.92 1.58 -15.06
C GLU A 183 3.71 1.84 -13.56
N ASN A 184 2.66 2.57 -13.18
CA ASN A 184 2.49 3.07 -11.83
C ASN A 184 1.25 2.50 -11.14
N VAL A 185 1.42 2.23 -9.85
CA VAL A 185 0.38 1.81 -8.92
C VAL A 185 0.20 2.91 -7.88
N TYR A 186 -1.00 3.49 -7.85
CA TYR A 186 -1.40 4.52 -6.91
C TYR A 186 -2.29 3.90 -5.83
N MET A 187 -1.78 3.83 -4.60
CA MET A 187 -2.51 3.35 -3.43
C MET A 187 -3.18 4.53 -2.75
N LEU A 188 -4.49 4.65 -2.94
CA LEU A 188 -5.32 5.69 -2.31
C LEU A 188 -5.51 5.43 -0.81
N ASN A 189 -5.30 4.18 -0.40
CA ASN A 189 -5.14 3.77 0.99
C ASN A 189 -4.26 2.51 1.08
N LEU A 190 -3.98 2.07 2.31
CA LEU A 190 -3.08 0.95 2.57
C LEU A 190 -3.67 -0.43 2.24
N ALA A 191 -4.91 -0.53 1.76
CA ALA A 191 -5.44 -1.82 1.32
C ALA A 191 -4.67 -2.37 0.12
N GLY A 192 -3.97 -1.51 -0.66
CA GLY A 192 -3.03 -1.94 -1.70
C GLY A 192 -1.89 -2.82 -1.18
N GLU A 193 -1.47 -2.68 0.08
CA GLU A 193 -0.46 -3.57 0.68
C GLU A 193 -0.94 -5.02 0.74
N LYS A 194 -2.24 -5.21 0.99
CA LYS A 194 -2.87 -6.55 1.02
C LYS A 194 -3.04 -7.11 -0.37
N LEU A 195 -3.27 -6.26 -1.38
CA LEU A 195 -3.37 -6.70 -2.77
C LEU A 195 -2.09 -7.42 -3.17
N PHE A 196 -0.92 -6.87 -2.82
CA PHE A 196 0.39 -7.39 -3.24
C PHE A 196 1.17 -8.12 -2.14
N ASP A 197 0.54 -8.51 -1.02
CA ASP A 197 1.20 -9.19 0.13
C ASP A 197 2.55 -8.54 0.54
N MET A 198 2.57 -7.21 0.63
CA MET A 198 3.82 -6.44 0.80
C MET A 198 4.50 -6.72 2.14
N GLU A 199 3.80 -7.27 3.13
CA GLU A 199 4.37 -7.67 4.43
C GLU A 199 5.56 -8.62 4.25
N ARG A 200 5.47 -9.56 3.31
CA ARG A 200 6.58 -10.48 3.01
C ARG A 200 7.77 -9.77 2.39
N ALA A 201 7.52 -8.81 1.50
CA ALA A 201 8.56 -8.02 0.89
C ALA A 201 9.29 -7.17 1.94
N TYR A 202 8.54 -6.52 2.86
CA TYR A 202 9.11 -5.78 3.98
C TYR A 202 10.03 -6.65 4.83
N GLN A 203 9.59 -7.87 5.16
CA GLN A 203 10.39 -8.82 5.93
C GLN A 203 11.67 -9.23 5.20
N LYS A 204 11.61 -9.44 3.89
CA LYS A 204 12.78 -9.78 3.06
C LYS A 204 13.78 -8.62 3.03
N ILE A 205 13.32 -7.40 2.76
CA ILE A 205 14.15 -6.19 2.72
C ILE A 205 14.77 -5.93 4.10
N CYS A 206 13.96 -5.95 5.16
CA CYS A 206 14.42 -5.77 6.54
C CYS A 206 15.53 -6.76 6.90
N LYS A 207 15.35 -8.07 6.63
CA LYS A 207 16.38 -9.08 6.91
C LYS A 207 17.69 -8.80 6.16
N SER A 208 17.61 -8.42 4.88
CA SER A 208 18.78 -8.04 4.08
C SER A 208 19.51 -6.83 4.69
N LYS A 209 18.78 -5.76 5.00
CA LYS A 209 19.36 -4.55 5.60
C LYS A 209 19.90 -4.77 7.02
N VAL A 210 19.25 -5.59 7.83
CA VAL A 210 19.76 -5.98 9.16
C VAL A 210 21.07 -6.76 9.05
N ALA A 211 21.23 -7.64 8.05
CA ALA A 211 22.51 -8.31 7.81
C ALA A 211 23.62 -7.31 7.46
N LEU A 212 23.34 -6.33 6.60
CA LEU A 212 24.30 -5.26 6.28
C LEU A 212 24.69 -4.43 7.52
N ILE A 213 23.73 -4.14 8.41
CA ILE A 213 24.03 -3.42 9.66
C ILE A 213 24.95 -4.26 10.56
N GLN A 214 24.72 -5.58 10.64
CA GLN A 214 25.53 -6.49 11.42
C GLN A 214 27.01 -6.42 11.02
N GLU A 215 27.28 -6.42 9.71
CA GLU A 215 28.64 -6.37 9.16
C GLU A 215 29.39 -5.09 9.54
N LYS A 216 28.69 -3.98 9.79
CA LYS A 216 29.34 -2.71 10.16
C LYS A 216 29.84 -2.68 11.59
N ASN A 217 29.44 -3.63 12.45
CA ASN A 217 29.87 -3.73 13.85
C ASN A 217 29.74 -2.39 14.63
N ILE A 218 28.66 -1.63 14.39
CA ILE A 218 28.41 -0.32 15.04
C ILE A 218 27.44 -0.39 16.23
N ILE A 219 26.96 -1.59 16.58
CA ILE A 219 25.93 -1.84 17.60
C ILE A 219 26.43 -2.92 18.57
N GLU A 220 26.43 -2.62 19.86
CA GLU A 220 26.59 -3.58 20.95
C GLU A 220 25.21 -4.17 21.32
N GLY A 221 25.13 -5.45 21.69
CA GLY A 221 23.81 -6.09 21.92
C GLY A 221 23.00 -6.33 20.64
N PHE A 222 23.66 -6.66 19.52
CA PHE A 222 23.02 -6.79 18.21
C PHE A 222 21.83 -7.76 18.16
N GLY A 223 21.81 -8.80 19.00
CA GLY A 223 20.67 -9.72 19.10
C GLY A 223 19.37 -9.00 19.49
N THR A 224 19.45 -8.07 20.45
CA THR A 224 18.33 -7.24 20.90
C THR A 224 17.88 -6.30 19.79
N PHE A 225 18.82 -5.64 19.11
CA PHE A 225 18.53 -4.82 17.94
C PHE A 225 17.83 -5.61 16.84
N LYS A 226 18.37 -6.76 16.44
CA LYS A 226 17.81 -7.63 15.39
C LYS A 226 16.38 -8.05 15.72
N LYS A 227 16.11 -8.45 16.97
CA LYS A 227 14.76 -8.80 17.42
C LYS A 227 13.81 -7.61 17.30
N CYS A 228 14.22 -6.41 17.73
CA CYS A 228 13.42 -5.20 17.58
C CYS A 228 13.16 -4.85 16.11
N ALA A 229 14.19 -4.85 15.27
CA ALA A 229 14.11 -4.44 13.87
C ALA A 229 13.21 -5.36 13.01
N THR A 230 13.17 -6.66 13.34
CA THR A 230 12.47 -7.68 12.54
C THR A 230 11.06 -8.03 13.03
N THR A 231 10.56 -7.36 14.07
CA THR A 231 9.26 -7.65 14.69
C THR A 231 8.30 -6.46 14.61
N GLY A 232 7.00 -6.75 14.73
CA GLY A 232 5.95 -5.72 14.70
C GLY A 232 5.95 -4.90 13.42
N HIS A 233 5.86 -3.58 13.55
CA HIS A 233 5.79 -2.63 12.43
C HIS A 233 7.16 -2.19 11.89
N ASN A 234 8.26 -2.59 12.53
CA ASN A 234 9.61 -2.15 12.14
C ASN A 234 10.06 -2.61 10.76
N PRO A 235 9.76 -3.84 10.29
CA PRO A 235 10.14 -4.29 8.96
C PRO A 235 9.68 -3.36 7.84
N ARG A 236 8.50 -2.76 7.96
CA ARG A 236 7.96 -1.80 7.00
C ARG A 236 8.78 -0.50 6.91
N LYS A 237 9.40 -0.04 8.01
CA LYS A 237 10.25 1.17 8.02
C LYS A 237 11.48 1.01 7.13
N PHE A 238 11.98 -0.21 6.94
CA PHE A 238 13.17 -0.47 6.12
C PHE A 238 12.96 -0.21 4.62
N VAL A 239 11.73 0.05 4.16
CA VAL A 239 11.47 0.53 2.80
C VAL A 239 12.20 1.84 2.53
N SER A 240 12.33 2.72 3.52
CA SER A 240 13.08 3.99 3.42
C SER A 240 14.49 3.90 4.01
N PHE A 241 15.07 2.70 4.07
CA PHE A 241 16.43 2.50 4.57
C PHE A 241 17.45 3.29 3.75
N ASN A 242 18.41 3.92 4.43
CA ASN A 242 19.43 4.76 3.81
C ASN A 242 20.83 4.16 4.00
N ASP A 243 21.35 3.51 2.96
CA ASP A 243 22.70 2.91 2.98
C ASP A 243 23.80 3.97 3.21
N TYR A 244 23.59 5.21 2.75
CA TYR A 244 24.53 6.31 2.99
C TYR A 244 24.59 6.69 4.48
N TYR A 245 23.46 6.71 5.19
CA TYR A 245 23.43 6.96 6.63
C TYR A 245 24.16 5.86 7.41
N LEU A 246 23.91 4.59 7.07
CA LEU A 246 24.64 3.48 7.66
C LEU A 246 26.16 3.64 7.48
N ASN A 247 26.60 3.95 6.26
CA ASN A 247 28.02 4.14 5.95
C ASN A 247 28.62 5.33 6.72
N LYS A 248 27.90 6.45 6.89
CA LYS A 248 28.38 7.59 7.69
C LYS A 248 28.57 7.27 9.16
N LEU A 249 27.77 6.36 9.72
CA LEU A 249 27.83 5.94 11.12
C LEU A 249 29.00 4.99 11.44
N THR A 250 29.72 4.49 10.43
CA THR A 250 30.99 3.78 10.64
C THR A 250 32.07 4.69 11.24
N ASN A 251 32.03 6.00 10.91
CA ASN A 251 32.91 7.00 11.48
C ASN A 251 32.48 7.36 12.91
N VAL A 252 33.38 7.15 13.88
CA VAL A 252 33.12 7.38 15.31
C VAL A 252 32.69 8.82 15.61
N LYS A 253 33.27 9.84 14.95
CA LYS A 253 32.91 11.25 15.19
C LYS A 253 31.48 11.54 14.75
N ASN A 254 31.09 11.05 13.58
CA ASN A 254 29.71 11.17 13.09
C ASN A 254 28.75 10.42 14.00
N ARG A 255 29.09 9.20 14.40
CA ARG A 255 28.26 8.40 15.30
C ARG A 255 28.01 9.10 16.64
N LYS A 256 29.06 9.65 17.27
CA LYS A 256 28.94 10.50 18.48
C LYS A 256 28.03 11.70 18.28
N LYS A 257 28.20 12.43 17.17
CA LYS A 257 27.38 13.60 16.84
C LYS A 257 25.91 13.23 16.71
N ILE A 258 25.60 12.17 15.96
CA ILE A 258 24.24 11.70 15.72
C ILE A 258 23.62 11.12 17.00
N ALA A 259 24.37 10.34 17.76
CA ALA A 259 23.93 9.78 19.04
C ALA A 259 23.53 10.88 20.03
N LYS A 260 24.35 11.93 20.15
CA LYS A 260 24.00 13.10 20.97
C LYS A 260 22.73 13.79 20.44
N LYS A 261 22.64 13.99 19.12
CA LYS A 261 21.52 14.72 18.49
C LYS A 261 20.18 14.01 18.69
N PHE A 262 20.17 12.68 18.59
CA PHE A 262 18.96 11.86 18.70
C PHE A 262 18.84 11.15 20.05
N ASN A 263 19.59 11.59 21.06
CA ASN A 263 19.57 10.99 22.40
C ASN A 263 19.60 9.44 22.39
N ILE A 264 20.61 8.89 21.69
CA ILE A 264 20.86 7.46 21.56
C ILE A 264 22.10 7.12 22.39
N LYS A 265 21.99 6.20 23.36
CA LYS A 265 23.11 5.83 24.23
C LYS A 265 24.19 5.11 23.42
N LEU A 266 25.44 5.49 23.70
CA LEU A 266 26.64 4.81 23.22
C LEU A 266 27.32 4.07 24.37
N THR A 267 28.01 2.98 24.04
CA THR A 267 28.91 2.30 24.97
C THR A 267 30.12 3.17 25.29
N ASP A 268 30.59 3.13 26.55
CA ASP A 268 31.66 4.02 27.01
C ASP A 268 33.04 3.63 26.44
N ASP A 269 33.23 2.35 26.08
CA ASP A 269 34.48 1.77 25.59
C ASP A 269 34.75 2.08 24.10
N ARG A 270 33.84 1.66 23.23
CA ARG A 270 33.99 1.59 21.77
C ARG A 270 33.06 2.56 21.05
N ASN A 271 32.25 3.32 21.80
CA ASN A 271 31.28 4.27 21.28
C ASN A 271 30.35 3.61 20.27
N LEU A 272 29.93 2.36 20.51
CA LEU A 272 28.94 1.65 19.72
C LEU A 272 27.54 2.04 20.19
N PHE A 273 26.52 1.93 19.35
CA PHE A 273 25.15 2.09 19.85
C PHE A 273 24.82 0.94 20.81
N ASP A 274 24.34 1.27 22.00
CA ASP A 274 24.01 0.27 23.02
C ASP A 274 22.56 -0.19 22.86
N ALA A 275 22.35 -1.30 22.15
CA ALA A 275 21.01 -1.83 21.90
C ALA A 275 20.39 -2.57 23.11
N ASN A 276 21.13 -2.73 24.21
CA ASN A 276 20.56 -3.29 25.43
C ASN A 276 19.78 -2.24 26.23
N GLU A 277 20.06 -0.96 26.00
CA GLU A 277 19.34 0.15 26.58
C GLU A 277 17.93 0.28 25.97
N GLU A 278 16.95 0.53 26.83
CA GLU A 278 15.55 0.62 26.43
C GLU A 278 15.34 1.73 25.40
N GLY A 279 14.56 1.45 24.35
CA GLY A 279 14.25 2.40 23.27
C GLY A 279 15.39 2.65 22.27
N VAL A 280 16.64 2.35 22.60
CA VAL A 280 17.77 2.53 21.66
C VAL A 280 17.61 1.72 20.37
N PRO A 281 17.22 0.43 20.39
CA PRO A 281 16.99 -0.34 19.16
C PRO A 281 16.04 0.33 18.15
N ASP A 282 14.91 0.84 18.62
CA ASP A 282 13.90 1.47 17.77
C ASP A 282 14.40 2.83 17.23
N LYS A 283 15.11 3.62 18.06
CA LYS A 283 15.78 4.85 17.62
C LYS A 283 16.81 4.60 16.51
N ILE A 284 17.58 3.52 16.59
CA ILE A 284 18.52 3.12 15.53
C ILE A 284 17.75 2.80 14.24
N VAL A 285 16.65 2.04 14.31
CA VAL A 285 15.79 1.76 13.15
C VAL A 285 15.26 3.06 12.55
N LYS A 286 14.67 3.94 13.36
CA LYS A 286 14.13 5.24 12.91
C LYS A 286 15.19 6.09 12.21
N LEU A 287 16.38 6.17 12.80
CA LEU A 287 17.51 6.93 12.25
C LEU A 287 17.92 6.40 10.87
N LEU A 288 18.15 5.10 10.76
CA LEU A 288 18.61 4.47 9.51
C LEU A 288 17.53 4.45 8.42
N CYS A 289 16.26 4.52 8.82
CA CYS A 289 15.11 4.50 7.92
C CYS A 289 14.52 5.89 7.64
N GLN A 290 15.30 6.96 7.85
CA GLN A 290 14.88 8.35 7.56
C GLN A 290 13.59 8.77 8.28
N LYS A 291 13.33 8.22 9.47
CA LYS A 291 12.16 8.60 10.29
C LYS A 291 12.51 9.63 11.34
N GLY A 292 13.78 10.03 11.48
CA GLY A 292 14.22 11.12 12.35
C GLY A 292 14.50 12.41 11.58
N MET A 293 14.05 13.54 12.12
CA MET A 293 14.44 14.89 11.73
C MET A 293 14.89 15.68 12.96
N VAL A 294 15.39 16.89 12.75
CA VAL A 294 15.65 17.83 13.85
C VAL A 294 14.93 19.13 13.57
N ASP A 295 14.26 19.64 14.61
CA ASP A 295 13.59 20.93 14.57
C ASP A 295 14.60 22.04 14.24
N PRO A 296 14.31 22.92 13.26
CA PRO A 296 15.25 23.94 12.82
C PRO A 296 15.43 25.10 13.80
N PHE A 297 14.54 25.27 14.78
CA PHE A 297 14.59 26.35 15.77
C PHE A 297 15.13 25.88 17.10
N ASP A 298 14.69 24.71 17.56
CA ASP A 298 15.02 24.18 18.89
C ASP A 298 16.13 23.12 18.87
N ASP A 299 16.61 22.73 17.68
CA ASP A 299 17.59 21.66 17.47
C ASP A 299 17.20 20.32 18.13
N SER A 300 15.91 20.14 18.40
CA SER A 300 15.34 18.98 19.09
C SER A 300 15.02 17.85 18.11
N PRO A 301 15.30 16.59 18.45
CA PRO A 301 14.99 15.46 17.57
C PRO A 301 13.47 15.21 17.50
N MET A 302 12.95 14.96 16.30
CA MET A 302 11.53 14.75 16.00
C MET A 302 11.35 13.60 15.00
N GLU A 303 10.15 13.02 14.93
CA GLU A 303 9.82 12.02 13.90
C GLU A 303 9.25 12.65 12.62
N VAL A 304 9.57 12.06 11.46
CA VAL A 304 9.20 12.59 10.13
C VAL A 304 7.71 12.43 9.79
N SER A 305 7.08 11.34 10.24
CA SER A 305 5.66 11.09 9.98
C SER A 305 4.80 11.60 11.14
N GLY A 306 4.40 12.87 11.03
CA GLY A 306 3.58 13.57 12.02
C GLY A 306 4.44 14.12 13.17
N THR A 307 4.03 15.26 13.71
CA THR A 307 4.59 16.03 14.82
C THR A 307 4.69 15.25 16.14
N ARG A 308 5.26 14.05 16.12
CA ARG A 308 5.48 13.19 17.27
C ARG A 308 6.88 13.48 17.81
N LYS A 309 6.95 13.66 19.13
CA LYS A 309 8.22 13.78 19.84
C LYS A 309 9.05 12.52 19.56
N TRP A 310 10.35 12.71 19.43
CA TRP A 310 11.30 11.60 19.40
C TRP A 310 11.27 10.88 20.75
N ILE A 311 10.61 9.72 20.80
CA ILE A 311 10.51 8.84 21.97
C ILE A 311 11.38 7.60 21.71
#